data_AF-A0A1V5P0Q9-F1
#
_entry.id   AF-A0A1V5P0Q9-F1
#
_cell.length_a   1.000
_cell.length_b   1.000
_cell.length_c   1.000
_cell.angle_alpha   90.00
_cell.angle_beta   90.00
_cell.angle_gamma   90.00
#
_symmetry.space_group_name_H-M   'P 1'
#
loop_
_entity.id
_entity.type
_entity.pdbx_description
1 polymer ?
#
loop_
_entity_poly.entity_id
_entity_poly.type
_entity_poly.pdbx_seq_one_letter_code
_entity_poly.pdbx_strand_id
1 'polypeptide(L)'
;MRLYPCFIRGWTRGFTLIELLVVIAIIAILAGAALPYVQSYVLESKISKAKADLEEIGRAIAIYETREKGYTASDVSLLTGRYLNRSPIDPWGRPFIVATHAGTVYSSGPDRNPATQDDNVFYMYQPLLALVRARWVDANQTGRVDAQNTPDYLLLTFSRVINDKAPGANVKSPLNFSFSSIPDEQIEELFAWDDVATMPDGKGLVVPLATSASMIFTPGNDTVAVRSENTLFDTSIFQRNRCISSQPVIIKAE
;
A
#
# COMPACT_ATOMS: atom_id res chain seq x y z
N MET A 1 37.74 84.50 32.36
CA MET A 1 37.62 83.40 31.36
C MET A 1 36.14 83.17 31.08
N ARG A 2 35.64 83.57 29.90
CA ARG A 2 34.26 83.28 29.44
C ARG A 2 34.32 82.06 28.53
N LEU A 3 33.64 80.99 28.90
CA LEU A 3 33.42 79.80 28.07
C LEU A 3 32.23 80.07 27.14
N TYR A 4 32.42 79.91 25.84
CA TYR A 4 31.32 79.94 24.87
C TYR A 4 30.73 78.53 24.73
N PRO A 5 29.40 78.34 24.78
CA PRO A 5 28.80 77.07 24.41
C PRO A 5 28.75 76.95 22.89
N CYS A 6 29.41 75.91 22.35
CA CYS A 6 29.26 75.50 20.95
C CYS A 6 27.97 74.67 20.83
N PHE A 7 26.91 75.29 20.33
CA PHE A 7 25.65 74.60 20.05
C PHE A 7 25.77 73.87 18.71
N ILE A 8 26.04 72.56 18.75
CA ILE A 8 25.99 71.69 17.57
C ILE A 8 24.53 71.61 17.12
N ARG A 9 24.20 72.32 16.05
CA ARG A 9 22.87 72.35 15.43
C ARG A 9 22.61 71.02 14.72
N GLY A 10 21.99 70.07 15.43
CA GLY A 10 21.46 68.85 14.82
C GLY A 10 20.43 69.19 13.75
N TRP A 11 20.73 68.89 12.49
CA TRP A 11 19.74 68.94 11.42
C TRP A 11 18.73 67.82 11.64
N THR A 12 17.61 68.13 12.27
CA THR A 12 16.40 67.28 12.19
C THR A 12 15.85 67.38 10.77
N ARG A 13 16.39 66.55 9.87
CA ARG A 13 15.78 66.32 8.55
C ARG A 13 14.50 65.53 8.80
N GLY A 14 13.36 66.16 8.56
CA GLY A 14 12.05 65.50 8.60
C GLY A 14 11.90 64.53 7.43
N PHE A 15 11.30 63.37 7.69
CA PHE A 15 10.98 62.36 6.68
C PHE A 15 9.98 62.94 5.68
N THR A 16 10.21 62.75 4.38
CA THR A 16 9.27 63.23 3.36
C THR A 16 8.13 62.22 3.14
N LEU A 17 6.93 62.70 2.81
CA LEU A 17 5.79 61.83 2.46
C LEU A 17 6.11 60.91 1.27
N ILE A 18 6.94 61.41 0.34
CA ILE A 18 7.35 60.65 -0.85
C ILE A 18 8.33 59.52 -0.50
N GLU A 19 9.25 59.70 0.46
CA GLU A 19 10.10 58.61 0.95
C GLU A 19 9.28 57.48 1.55
N LEU A 20 8.27 57.82 2.35
CA LEU A 20 7.39 56.81 2.94
C LEU A 20 6.59 56.07 1.86
N LEU A 21 6.09 56.79 0.86
CA LEU A 21 5.30 56.21 -0.24
C LEU A 21 6.12 55.22 -1.07
N VAL A 22 7.36 55.56 -1.41
CA VAL A 22 8.24 54.65 -2.17
C VAL A 22 8.57 53.40 -1.35
N VAL A 23 8.81 53.54 -0.04
CA VAL A 23 9.11 52.41 0.83
C VAL A 23 7.94 51.43 0.92
N ILE A 24 6.72 51.90 1.16
CA ILE A 24 5.55 51.01 1.23
C ILE A 24 5.24 50.35 -0.12
N ALA A 25 5.49 51.06 -1.23
CA ALA A 25 5.33 50.50 -2.57
C ALA A 25 6.29 49.32 -2.80
N ILE A 26 7.57 49.46 -2.43
CA ILE A 26 8.56 48.37 -2.54
C ILE A 26 8.17 47.19 -1.64
N ILE A 27 7.75 47.46 -0.39
CA ILE A 27 7.30 46.40 0.54
C ILE A 27 6.10 45.64 -0.04
N ALA A 28 5.12 46.33 -0.64
CA ALA A 28 3.95 45.70 -1.23
C ALA A 28 4.32 44.75 -2.39
N ILE A 29 5.26 45.15 -3.26
CA ILE A 29 5.75 44.32 -4.36
C ILE A 29 6.48 43.08 -3.83
N LEU A 30 7.37 43.26 -2.84
CA LEU A 30 8.12 42.15 -2.24
C LEU A 30 7.18 41.17 -1.51
N ALA A 31 6.21 41.68 -0.76
CA ALA A 31 5.23 40.85 -0.07
C ALA A 31 4.37 40.06 -1.06
N GLY A 32 3.90 40.68 -2.14
CA GLY A 32 3.14 40.02 -3.20
C GLY A 32 3.91 38.88 -3.86
N ALA A 33 5.21 39.07 -4.12
CA ALA A 33 6.06 38.05 -4.71
C ALA A 33 6.36 36.87 -3.75
N ALA A 34 6.37 37.11 -2.43
CA ALA A 34 6.73 36.10 -1.43
C ALA A 34 5.58 35.11 -1.11
N LEU A 35 4.32 35.54 -1.22
CA LEU A 35 3.15 34.72 -0.87
C LEU A 35 3.08 33.33 -1.51
N PRO A 36 3.26 33.14 -2.83
CA PRO A 36 3.17 31.80 -3.44
C PRO A 36 4.25 30.85 -2.93
N TYR A 37 5.45 31.35 -2.61
CA TYR A 37 6.55 30.52 -2.07
C TYR A 37 6.26 30.01 -0.66
N VAL A 38 5.61 30.83 0.17
CA VAL A 38 5.23 30.40 1.54
C VAL A 38 4.18 29.30 1.48
N GLN A 39 3.22 29.39 0.55
CA GLN A 39 2.15 28.39 0.42
C GLN A 39 2.68 27.02 0.01
N SER A 40 3.59 26.95 -0.97
CA SER A 40 4.21 25.69 -1.39
C SER A 40 5.06 25.08 -0.27
N TYR A 41 5.85 25.90 0.43
CA TYR A 41 6.66 25.44 1.56
C TYR A 41 5.82 24.86 2.70
N VAL A 42 4.72 25.53 3.05
CA VAL A 42 3.79 25.02 4.07
C VAL A 42 3.16 23.70 3.61
N LEU A 43 2.77 23.58 2.34
CA LEU A 43 2.19 22.34 1.81
C LEU A 43 3.21 21.18 1.84
N GLU A 44 4.45 21.41 1.44
CA GLU A 44 5.51 20.41 1.50
C GLU A 44 5.82 19.99 2.95
N SER A 45 5.86 20.94 3.88
CA SER A 45 6.05 20.64 5.30
C SER A 45 4.94 19.76 5.88
N LYS A 46 3.69 19.98 5.43
CA LYS A 46 2.55 19.13 5.79
C LYS A 46 2.71 17.73 5.22
N ILE A 47 3.01 17.59 3.93
CA ILE A 47 3.21 16.27 3.31
C ILE A 47 4.34 15.51 4.00
N SER A 48 5.46 16.17 4.29
CA SER A 48 6.60 15.57 4.99
C SER A 48 6.20 15.06 6.38
N LYS A 49 5.46 15.88 7.14
CA LYS A 49 4.91 15.47 8.44
C LYS A 49 3.96 14.28 8.33
N ALA A 50 3.03 14.31 7.39
CA ALA A 50 2.10 13.21 7.16
C ALA A 50 2.82 11.89 6.82
N LYS A 51 3.87 11.95 5.98
CA LYS A 51 4.69 10.78 5.65
C LYS A 51 5.40 10.20 6.87
N ALA A 52 5.96 11.06 7.72
CA ALA A 52 6.61 10.62 8.96
C ALA A 52 5.62 9.94 9.91
N ASP A 53 4.43 10.54 10.10
CA ASP A 53 3.37 9.95 10.93
C ASP A 53 2.86 8.61 10.33
N LEU A 54 2.71 8.52 9.01
CA LEU A 54 2.32 7.28 8.31
C LEU A 54 3.34 6.16 8.48
N GLU A 55 4.63 6.47 8.39
CA GLU A 55 5.70 5.50 8.60
C GLU A 55 5.73 5.02 10.07
N GLU A 56 5.50 5.91 11.03
CA GLU A 56 5.38 5.54 12.45
C GLU A 56 4.20 4.56 12.66
N ILE A 57 3.03 4.86 12.08
CA ILE A 57 1.86 3.98 12.13
C ILE A 57 2.15 2.64 11.46
N GLY A 58 2.74 2.65 10.26
CA GLY A 58 3.05 1.42 9.52
C GLY A 58 3.98 0.49 10.28
N ARG A 59 5.02 1.04 10.92
CA ARG A 59 5.92 0.29 11.80
C ARG A 59 5.18 -0.25 13.03
N ALA A 60 4.30 0.55 13.64
CA ALA A 60 3.48 0.10 14.76
C ALA A 60 2.56 -1.06 14.38
N ILE A 61 1.95 -1.02 13.19
CA ILE A 61 1.13 -2.12 12.65
C ILE A 61 1.98 -3.38 12.45
N ALA A 62 3.16 -3.27 11.83
CA ALA A 62 4.03 -4.42 11.60
C ALA A 62 4.44 -5.11 12.92
N ILE A 63 4.72 -4.32 13.97
CA ILE A 63 5.02 -4.85 15.31
C ILE A 63 3.77 -5.51 15.93
N TYR A 64 2.60 -4.89 15.77
CA TYR A 64 1.32 -5.45 16.23
C TYR A 64 1.04 -6.81 15.59
N GLU A 65 1.15 -6.91 14.26
CA GLU A 65 0.89 -8.15 13.51
C GLU A 65 1.86 -9.27 13.90
N THR A 66 3.10 -8.93 14.27
CA THR A 66 4.10 -9.90 14.73
C THR A 66 3.81 -10.43 16.14
N ARG A 67 3.27 -9.59 17.03
CA ARG A 67 3.11 -9.94 18.46
C ARG A 67 1.73 -10.49 18.83
N GLU A 68 0.70 -9.99 18.18
CA GLU A 68 -0.69 -10.25 18.55
C GLU A 68 -1.36 -11.10 17.46
N LYS A 69 -2.16 -10.45 16.61
CA LYS A 69 -2.89 -11.03 15.49
C LYS A 69 -2.86 -10.04 14.34
N GLY A 70 -3.35 -10.43 13.16
CA GLY A 70 -3.51 -9.51 12.04
C GLY A 70 -4.30 -8.26 12.41
N TYR A 71 -3.92 -7.12 11.83
CA TYR A 71 -4.60 -5.86 12.07
C TYR A 71 -5.94 -5.82 11.33
N THR A 72 -7.03 -5.58 12.05
CA THR A 72 -8.40 -5.65 11.49
C THR A 72 -9.16 -4.33 11.53
N ALA A 73 -8.71 -3.36 12.32
CA ALA A 73 -9.35 -2.05 12.40
C ALA A 73 -9.06 -1.19 11.16
N SER A 74 -10.02 -0.34 10.79
CA SER A 74 -9.90 0.67 9.72
C SER A 74 -9.15 1.93 10.15
N ASP A 75 -8.86 2.07 11.44
CA ASP A 75 -8.30 3.27 12.06
C ASP A 75 -7.14 2.86 12.97
N VAL A 76 -6.35 3.81 13.47
CA VAL A 76 -5.18 3.56 14.33
C VAL A 76 -5.50 3.27 15.80
N SER A 77 -6.78 3.15 16.16
CA SER A 77 -7.24 3.07 17.56
C SER A 77 -6.64 1.89 18.34
N LEU A 78 -6.52 0.72 17.72
CA LEU A 78 -5.95 -0.48 18.34
C LEU A 78 -4.44 -0.35 18.66
N LEU A 79 -3.74 0.58 18.00
CA LEU A 79 -2.31 0.81 18.21
C LEU A 79 -2.05 1.75 19.39
N THR A 80 -3.01 2.62 19.70
CA THR A 80 -2.85 3.66 20.71
C THR A 80 -2.65 3.07 22.12
N GLY A 81 -1.72 3.67 22.87
CA GLY A 81 -1.38 3.28 24.24
C GLY A 81 -0.27 2.24 24.34
N ARG A 82 -0.25 1.22 23.48
CA ARG A 82 0.77 0.14 23.52
C ARG A 82 1.84 0.26 22.44
N TYR A 83 1.45 0.63 21.22
CA TYR A 83 2.35 0.69 20.05
C TYR A 83 2.57 2.13 19.56
N LEU A 84 1.60 3.00 19.81
CA LEU A 84 1.68 4.44 19.57
C LEU A 84 1.42 5.22 20.86
N ASN A 85 2.25 6.24 21.12
CA ASN A 85 2.10 7.11 22.29
C ASN A 85 0.84 8.00 22.23
N ARG A 86 0.36 8.28 21.02
CA ARG A 86 -0.86 9.04 20.75
C ARG A 86 -1.47 8.59 19.44
N SER A 87 -2.76 8.88 19.22
CA SER A 87 -3.33 8.81 17.86
C SER A 87 -2.85 10.04 17.08
N PRO A 88 -1.95 9.90 16.09
CA PRO A 88 -1.61 11.03 15.24
C PRO A 88 -2.83 11.45 14.41
N ILE A 89 -2.92 12.75 14.14
CA ILE A 89 -3.91 13.37 13.26
C ILE A 89 -3.10 13.96 12.10
N ASP A 90 -3.60 13.81 10.88
CA ASP A 90 -2.93 14.35 9.72
C ASP A 90 -2.83 15.90 9.78
N PRO A 91 -1.93 16.51 8.99
CA PRO A 91 -1.77 17.97 8.96
C PRO A 91 -2.99 18.76 8.46
N TRP A 92 -4.04 18.08 7.98
CA TRP A 92 -5.27 18.66 7.45
C TRP A 92 -6.47 18.50 8.40
N GLY A 93 -6.29 17.79 9.52
CA GLY A 93 -7.22 17.66 10.63
C GLY A 93 -8.07 16.38 10.61
N ARG A 94 -7.72 15.38 9.80
CA ARG A 94 -8.39 14.08 9.73
C ARG A 94 -7.53 12.97 10.36
N PRO A 95 -8.14 11.92 10.92
CA PRO A 95 -7.41 10.73 11.35
C PRO A 95 -6.86 9.97 10.12
N PHE A 96 -5.77 9.24 10.33
CA PHE A 96 -5.24 8.31 9.33
C PHE A 96 -6.12 7.07 9.21
N ILE A 97 -6.23 6.55 7.99
CA ILE A 97 -7.07 5.40 7.67
C ILE A 97 -6.17 4.22 7.30
N VAL A 98 -6.53 3.04 7.79
CA VAL A 98 -5.82 1.78 7.57
C VAL A 98 -6.65 0.89 6.65
N ALA A 99 -6.17 0.66 5.43
CA ALA A 99 -6.74 -0.32 4.52
C ALA A 99 -6.09 -1.69 4.76
N THR A 100 -6.66 -2.44 5.69
CA THR A 100 -6.14 -3.76 6.13
C THR A 100 -6.01 -4.79 5.01
N HIS A 101 -6.95 -4.79 4.07
CA HIS A 101 -6.96 -5.72 2.93
C HIS A 101 -5.91 -5.36 1.89
N ALA A 102 -5.66 -4.05 1.71
CA ALA A 102 -4.65 -3.52 0.79
C ALA A 102 -3.25 -3.44 1.41
N GLY A 103 -3.10 -3.58 2.73
CA GLY A 103 -1.80 -3.48 3.40
C GLY A 103 -1.20 -2.06 3.41
N THR A 104 -2.07 -1.03 3.39
CA THR A 104 -1.67 0.37 3.23
C THR A 104 -2.35 1.26 4.27
N VAL A 105 -1.62 2.24 4.80
CA VAL A 105 -2.16 3.35 5.62
C VAL A 105 -2.07 4.64 4.81
N TYR A 106 -3.06 5.51 4.92
CA TYR A 106 -3.10 6.76 4.16
C TYR A 106 -3.80 7.89 4.92
N SER A 107 -3.55 9.12 4.45
CA SER A 107 -4.23 10.34 4.90
C SER A 107 -5.30 10.73 3.88
N SER A 108 -6.35 11.43 4.31
CA SER A 108 -7.37 12.03 3.43
C SER A 108 -6.91 13.33 2.76
N GLY A 109 -5.64 13.68 2.90
CA GLY A 109 -5.00 14.78 2.20
C GLY A 109 -5.65 16.17 2.38
N PRO A 110 -5.31 17.12 1.50
CA PRO A 110 -5.86 18.47 1.50
C PRO A 110 -7.35 18.56 1.20
N ASP A 111 -7.88 17.65 0.38
CA ASP A 111 -9.30 17.64 -0.05
C ASP A 111 -10.22 17.01 1.01
N ARG A 112 -9.65 16.34 2.01
CA ARG A 112 -10.32 15.65 3.11
C ARG A 112 -11.23 14.52 2.63
N ASN A 113 -10.98 13.96 1.46
CA ASN A 113 -11.76 12.90 0.86
C ASN A 113 -10.94 11.61 0.75
N PRO A 114 -11.18 10.60 1.60
CA PRO A 114 -10.35 9.40 1.64
C PRO A 114 -10.50 8.44 0.44
N ALA A 115 -11.36 8.78 -0.54
CA ALA A 115 -11.71 7.90 -1.66
C ALA A 115 -11.23 8.42 -3.03
N THR A 116 -10.50 9.54 -3.09
CA THR A 116 -9.95 10.11 -4.32
C THR A 116 -8.54 9.56 -4.56
N GLN A 117 -8.24 9.19 -5.82
CA GLN A 117 -6.89 8.76 -6.24
C GLN A 117 -5.84 9.89 -6.18
N ASP A 118 -6.27 11.13 -5.89
CA ASP A 118 -5.40 12.30 -5.85
C ASP A 118 -4.55 12.35 -4.56
N ASP A 119 -4.91 11.57 -3.54
CA ASP A 119 -4.19 11.48 -2.27
C ASP A 119 -2.94 10.60 -2.39
N ASN A 120 -1.83 11.21 -2.83
CA ASN A 120 -0.52 10.56 -2.96
C ASN A 120 0.23 10.34 -1.63
N VAL A 121 -0.45 10.46 -0.49
CA VAL A 121 0.17 10.39 0.84
C VAL A 121 -0.27 9.11 1.54
N PHE A 122 0.41 8.02 1.19
CA PHE A 122 0.19 6.70 1.73
C PHE A 122 1.51 5.99 2.06
N TYR A 123 1.42 4.96 2.90
CA TYR A 123 2.52 4.09 3.28
C TYR A 123 2.08 2.63 3.26
N MET A 124 2.84 1.79 2.57
CA MET A 124 2.60 0.34 2.51
C MET A 124 3.35 -0.34 3.64
N TYR A 125 2.62 -0.90 4.61
CA TYR A 125 3.23 -1.60 5.75
C TYR A 125 3.36 -3.11 5.52
N GLN A 126 2.61 -3.66 4.56
CA GLN A 126 2.75 -5.04 4.10
C GLN A 126 3.47 -5.08 2.74
N PRO A 127 4.17 -6.17 2.40
CA PRO A 127 4.76 -6.34 1.08
C PRO A 127 3.69 -6.33 0.00
N LEU A 128 4.09 -6.04 -1.25
CA LEU A 128 3.20 -6.12 -2.41
C LEU A 128 2.60 -7.53 -2.57
N LEU A 129 1.54 -7.62 -3.36
CA LEU A 129 0.87 -8.89 -3.65
C LEU A 129 1.87 -9.87 -4.28
N ALA A 130 2.09 -10.99 -3.61
CA ALA A 130 3.01 -12.05 -4.03
C ALA A 130 2.46 -13.40 -3.59
N LEU A 131 2.79 -14.45 -4.35
CA LEU A 131 2.50 -15.82 -3.94
C LEU A 131 3.47 -16.21 -2.82
N VAL A 132 2.95 -16.48 -1.63
CA VAL A 132 3.75 -16.78 -0.43
C VAL A 132 3.83 -18.28 -0.16
N ARG A 133 2.76 -19.02 -0.46
CA ARG A 133 2.66 -20.44 -0.14
C ARG A 133 1.84 -21.17 -1.19
N ALA A 134 2.26 -22.39 -1.50
CA ALA A 134 1.48 -23.36 -2.26
C ALA A 134 1.44 -24.66 -1.47
N ARG A 135 0.25 -25.17 -1.19
CA ARG A 135 0.07 -26.47 -0.50
C ARG A 135 -0.84 -27.35 -1.32
N TRP A 136 -0.50 -28.62 -1.45
CA TRP A 136 -1.43 -29.62 -1.93
C TRP A 136 -2.18 -30.18 -0.73
N VAL A 137 -3.50 -30.25 -0.87
CA VAL A 137 -4.37 -30.88 0.11
C VAL A 137 -4.94 -32.15 -0.52
N ASP A 138 -4.63 -33.26 0.13
CA ASP A 138 -5.16 -34.58 -0.17
C ASP A 138 -6.59 -34.67 0.39
N ALA A 139 -7.59 -34.55 -0.49
CA ALA A 139 -8.99 -34.49 -0.08
C ALA A 139 -9.55 -35.87 0.22
N ASN A 140 -9.02 -36.91 -0.43
CA ASN A 140 -9.50 -38.29 -0.31
C ASN A 140 -8.57 -39.20 0.54
N GLN A 141 -7.48 -38.65 1.08
CA GLN A 141 -6.49 -39.31 1.94
C GLN A 141 -5.79 -40.51 1.29
N THR A 142 -5.59 -40.47 -0.04
CA THR A 142 -4.94 -41.58 -0.76
C THR A 142 -3.41 -41.54 -0.68
N GLY A 143 -2.83 -40.41 -0.25
CA GLY A 143 -1.39 -40.15 -0.28
C GLY A 143 -0.85 -39.95 -1.70
N ARG A 144 -1.73 -39.78 -2.68
CA ARG A 144 -1.39 -39.54 -4.09
C ARG A 144 -2.14 -38.30 -4.55
N VAL A 145 -1.47 -37.47 -5.33
CA VAL A 145 -2.11 -36.32 -5.96
C VAL A 145 -3.03 -36.87 -7.06
N ASP A 146 -4.33 -36.90 -6.81
CA ASP A 146 -5.30 -37.43 -7.77
C ASP A 146 -6.67 -36.72 -7.70
N ALA A 147 -7.49 -36.97 -8.73
CA ALA A 147 -8.83 -36.40 -8.83
C ALA A 147 -9.94 -37.46 -8.64
N GLN A 148 -9.61 -38.61 -8.06
CA GLN A 148 -10.54 -39.74 -7.96
C GLN A 148 -11.47 -39.61 -6.76
N ASN A 149 -12.77 -39.82 -6.97
CA ASN A 149 -13.85 -39.66 -5.99
C ASN A 149 -14.07 -38.23 -5.50
N THR A 150 -13.11 -37.68 -4.75
CA THR A 150 -13.09 -36.28 -4.30
C THR A 150 -11.79 -35.68 -4.81
N PRO A 151 -11.85 -34.68 -5.71
CA PRO A 151 -10.64 -34.15 -6.30
C PRO A 151 -9.80 -33.40 -5.29
N ASP A 152 -8.50 -33.67 -5.33
CA ASP A 152 -7.53 -32.87 -4.59
C ASP A 152 -7.48 -31.44 -5.10
N TYR A 153 -6.91 -30.56 -4.30
CA TYR A 153 -6.77 -29.16 -4.68
C TYR A 153 -5.45 -28.57 -4.20
N LEU A 154 -5.02 -27.56 -4.96
CA LEU A 154 -3.89 -26.72 -4.62
C LEU A 154 -4.40 -25.48 -3.88
N LEU A 155 -3.83 -25.27 -2.71
CA LEU A 155 -4.05 -24.12 -1.85
C LEU A 155 -2.95 -23.10 -2.07
N LEU A 156 -3.26 -22.03 -2.79
CA LEU A 156 -2.34 -20.93 -3.02
C LEU A 156 -2.65 -19.82 -2.01
N THR A 157 -1.65 -19.33 -1.28
CA THR A 157 -1.78 -18.24 -0.33
C THR A 157 -0.89 -17.07 -0.73
N PHE A 158 -1.46 -15.87 -0.69
CA PHE A 158 -0.84 -14.63 -1.10
C PHE A 158 -0.57 -13.70 0.09
N SER A 159 0.32 -12.74 -0.10
CA SER A 159 0.67 -11.74 0.92
C SER A 159 -0.47 -10.76 1.24
N ARG A 160 -1.31 -10.46 0.24
CA ARG A 160 -2.44 -9.51 0.31
C ARG A 160 -3.71 -10.15 -0.24
N VAL A 161 -4.84 -9.47 -0.01
CA VAL A 161 -6.13 -9.88 -0.56
C VAL A 161 -6.13 -9.67 -2.07
N ILE A 162 -6.63 -10.66 -2.80
CA ILE A 162 -6.77 -10.61 -4.25
C ILE A 162 -8.08 -9.90 -4.58
N ASN A 163 -8.04 -8.99 -5.55
CA ASN A 163 -9.21 -8.32 -6.07
C ASN A 163 -9.77 -9.10 -7.28
N ASP A 164 -10.69 -10.02 -6.99
CA ASP A 164 -11.40 -10.85 -7.98
C ASP A 164 -12.40 -10.06 -8.84
N LYS A 165 -12.82 -8.88 -8.36
CA LYS A 165 -13.82 -8.01 -9.01
C LYS A 165 -13.23 -6.87 -9.82
N ALA A 166 -11.90 -6.71 -9.85
CA ALA A 166 -11.28 -5.64 -10.60
C ALA A 166 -11.51 -5.80 -12.12
N PRO A 167 -11.66 -4.70 -12.88
CA PRO A 167 -11.87 -4.77 -14.33
C PRO A 167 -10.72 -5.50 -15.05
N GLY A 168 -11.00 -6.68 -15.63
CA GLY A 168 -9.97 -7.51 -16.28
C GLY A 168 -9.12 -8.37 -15.32
N ALA A 169 -9.49 -8.45 -14.03
CA ALA A 169 -8.99 -9.51 -13.17
C ALA A 169 -9.64 -10.84 -13.57
N ASN A 170 -8.82 -11.85 -13.85
CA ASN A 170 -9.33 -13.20 -14.07
C ASN A 170 -8.51 -14.16 -13.23
N VAL A 171 -8.93 -14.33 -11.98
CA VAL A 171 -8.29 -15.20 -10.99
C VAL A 171 -8.34 -16.68 -11.41
N LYS A 172 -9.33 -17.03 -12.23
CA LYS A 172 -9.62 -18.38 -12.71
C LYS A 172 -8.84 -18.75 -13.98
N SER A 173 -7.87 -17.96 -14.40
CA SER A 173 -7.15 -18.22 -15.64
C SER A 173 -5.86 -19.04 -15.43
N PRO A 174 -5.60 -20.07 -16.26
CA PRO A 174 -4.33 -20.80 -16.26
C PRO A 174 -3.14 -19.89 -16.60
N LEU A 175 -3.38 -18.81 -17.37
CA LEU A 175 -2.38 -17.84 -17.79
C LEU A 175 -1.76 -17.05 -16.63
N ASN A 176 -2.28 -17.18 -15.41
CA ASN A 176 -1.67 -16.55 -14.24
C ASN A 176 -0.52 -17.37 -13.65
N PHE A 177 -0.47 -18.67 -13.90
CA PHE A 177 0.42 -19.58 -13.19
C PHE A 177 1.31 -20.38 -14.14
N SER A 178 2.51 -20.71 -13.66
CA SER A 178 3.47 -21.59 -14.34
C SER A 178 3.99 -22.62 -13.34
N PHE A 179 4.14 -23.86 -13.78
CA PHE A 179 4.60 -24.96 -12.95
C PHE A 179 5.94 -25.49 -13.50
N SER A 180 6.84 -25.93 -12.63
CA SER A 180 8.18 -26.38 -13.07
C SER A 180 8.18 -27.67 -13.89
N SER A 181 7.27 -28.58 -13.57
CA SER A 181 7.27 -29.95 -14.10
C SER A 181 6.13 -30.21 -15.09
N ILE A 182 5.29 -29.19 -15.34
CA ILE A 182 4.12 -29.28 -16.21
C ILE A 182 4.27 -28.23 -17.32
N PRO A 183 4.29 -28.63 -18.60
CA PRO A 183 4.30 -27.71 -19.72
C PRO A 183 3.06 -26.81 -19.74
N ASP A 184 3.22 -25.58 -20.20
CA ASP A 184 2.16 -24.57 -20.21
C ASP A 184 0.87 -25.03 -20.93
N GLU A 185 1.03 -25.81 -22.00
CA GLU A 185 -0.07 -26.34 -22.81
C GLU A 185 -0.96 -27.31 -22.04
N GLN A 186 -0.44 -27.95 -20.98
CA GLN A 186 -1.16 -28.96 -20.20
C GLN A 186 -1.73 -28.41 -18.88
N ILE A 187 -1.40 -27.17 -18.51
CA ILE A 187 -1.88 -26.55 -17.26
C ILE A 187 -3.41 -26.36 -17.28
N GLU A 188 -3.99 -26.07 -18.45
CA GLU A 188 -5.43 -25.88 -18.61
C GLU A 188 -6.22 -27.16 -18.34
N GLU A 189 -5.68 -28.32 -18.74
CA GLU A 189 -6.32 -29.63 -18.55
C GLU A 189 -6.10 -30.22 -17.16
N LEU A 190 -5.11 -29.71 -16.41
CA LEU A 190 -4.74 -30.23 -15.10
C LEU A 190 -5.68 -29.76 -13.98
N PHE A 191 -6.21 -28.54 -14.08
CA PHE A 191 -7.01 -27.93 -13.02
C PHE A 191 -8.42 -27.58 -13.51
N ALA A 192 -9.40 -27.73 -12.64
CA ALA A 192 -10.77 -27.27 -12.89
C ALA A 192 -10.83 -25.74 -12.64
N TRP A 193 -10.34 -24.98 -13.61
CA TRP A 193 -10.20 -23.53 -13.55
C TRP A 193 -11.52 -22.78 -13.27
N ASP A 194 -12.63 -23.27 -13.79
CA ASP A 194 -13.96 -22.69 -13.54
C ASP A 194 -14.41 -22.81 -12.06
N ASP A 195 -13.94 -23.85 -11.38
CA ASP A 195 -14.25 -24.16 -9.98
C ASP A 195 -13.26 -23.51 -9.00
N VAL A 196 -12.30 -22.71 -9.49
CA VAL A 196 -11.39 -21.96 -8.63
C VAL A 196 -12.18 -21.01 -7.75
N ALA A 197 -11.96 -21.14 -6.44
CA ALA A 197 -12.63 -20.36 -5.42
C ALA A 197 -11.62 -19.54 -4.61
N THR A 198 -11.98 -18.31 -4.28
CA THR A 198 -11.22 -17.50 -3.33
C THR A 198 -11.59 -17.91 -1.91
N MET A 199 -10.58 -18.03 -1.04
CA MET A 199 -10.78 -18.30 0.37
C MET A 199 -11.61 -17.20 1.05
N PRO A 200 -12.26 -17.50 2.20
CA PRO A 200 -13.03 -16.50 2.96
C PRO A 200 -12.21 -15.30 3.43
N ASP A 201 -10.90 -15.47 3.62
CA ASP A 201 -9.97 -14.40 4.00
C ASP A 201 -9.55 -13.51 2.81
N GLY A 202 -9.92 -13.88 1.59
CA GLY A 202 -9.55 -13.19 0.35
C GLY A 202 -8.06 -13.32 -0.04
N LYS A 203 -7.23 -13.97 0.79
CA LYS A 203 -5.78 -14.07 0.60
C LYS A 203 -5.34 -15.37 -0.04
N GLY A 204 -6.24 -16.31 -0.26
CA GLY A 204 -5.90 -17.56 -0.93
C GLY A 204 -6.86 -17.98 -2.02
N LEU A 205 -6.38 -18.88 -2.85
CA LEU A 205 -7.12 -19.53 -3.92
C LEU A 205 -7.10 -21.04 -3.71
N VAL A 206 -8.27 -21.63 -3.86
CA VAL A 206 -8.46 -23.07 -3.93
C VAL A 206 -8.54 -23.42 -5.40
N VAL A 207 -7.57 -24.17 -5.89
CA VAL A 207 -7.47 -24.59 -7.30
C VAL A 207 -7.67 -26.10 -7.36
N PRO A 208 -8.89 -26.58 -7.64
CA PRO A 208 -9.17 -28.01 -7.70
C PRO A 208 -8.52 -28.67 -8.93
N LEU A 209 -8.13 -29.93 -8.79
CA LEU A 209 -7.69 -30.75 -9.92
C LEU A 209 -8.86 -31.11 -10.83
N ALA A 210 -8.59 -31.18 -12.13
CA ALA A 210 -9.55 -31.69 -13.09
C ALA A 210 -9.67 -33.22 -12.95
N THR A 211 -10.88 -33.75 -13.10
CA THR A 211 -11.15 -35.20 -13.02
C THR A 211 -10.44 -36.03 -14.11
N SER A 212 -10.00 -35.38 -15.19
CA SER A 212 -9.26 -35.98 -16.30
C SER A 212 -7.74 -35.86 -16.17
N ALA A 213 -7.23 -35.27 -15.10
CA ALA A 213 -5.79 -35.05 -14.92
C ALA A 213 -5.03 -36.39 -14.87
N SER A 214 -4.04 -36.54 -15.75
CA SER A 214 -3.21 -37.77 -15.87
C SER A 214 -1.73 -37.55 -15.55
N MET A 215 -1.25 -36.30 -15.65
CA MET A 215 0.08 -35.90 -15.20
C MET A 215 -0.01 -35.17 -13.86
N ILE A 216 0.91 -35.49 -12.97
CA ILE A 216 0.76 -35.21 -11.55
C ILE A 216 2.02 -34.50 -11.07
N PHE A 217 1.89 -33.27 -10.57
CA PHE A 217 3.00 -32.59 -9.93
C PHE A 217 3.42 -33.35 -8.66
N THR A 218 4.70 -33.26 -8.30
CA THR A 218 5.25 -33.90 -7.11
C THR A 218 5.39 -32.91 -5.96
N PRO A 219 4.56 -33.00 -4.90
CA PRO A 219 4.71 -32.17 -3.71
C PRO A 219 6.11 -32.36 -3.10
N GLY A 220 6.75 -31.25 -2.73
CA GLY A 220 8.09 -31.19 -2.16
C GLY A 220 9.20 -30.94 -3.17
N ASN A 221 8.96 -31.21 -4.45
CA ASN A 221 9.93 -30.99 -5.53
C ASN A 221 9.45 -29.91 -6.52
N ASP A 222 8.17 -29.98 -6.88
CA ASP A 222 7.63 -29.09 -7.90
C ASP A 222 7.32 -27.71 -7.34
N THR A 223 7.50 -26.72 -8.20
CA THR A 223 7.26 -25.32 -7.87
C THR A 223 6.16 -24.73 -8.74
N VAL A 224 5.41 -23.80 -8.16
CA VAL A 224 4.45 -22.95 -8.86
C VAL A 224 4.89 -21.50 -8.72
N ALA A 225 4.81 -20.76 -9.82
CA ALA A 225 5.10 -19.33 -9.86
C ALA A 225 3.97 -18.59 -10.56
N VAL A 226 3.83 -17.30 -10.25
CA VAL A 226 2.94 -16.40 -10.98
C VAL A 226 3.67 -15.86 -12.21
N ARG A 227 3.00 -15.84 -13.37
CA ARG A 227 3.56 -15.34 -14.63
C ARG A 227 3.75 -13.82 -14.64
N SER A 228 4.64 -13.31 -15.49
CA SER A 228 4.85 -11.87 -15.68
C SER A 228 3.61 -11.14 -16.20
N GLU A 229 2.83 -11.79 -17.07
CA GLU A 229 1.62 -11.22 -17.69
C GLU A 229 0.33 -11.54 -16.92
N ASN A 230 0.44 -11.84 -15.62
CA ASN A 230 -0.71 -12.21 -14.80
C ASN A 230 -1.76 -11.07 -14.71
N THR A 231 -3.00 -11.49 -14.47
CA THR A 231 -4.17 -10.63 -14.26
C THR A 231 -4.60 -10.60 -12.79
N LEU A 232 -3.69 -10.95 -11.88
CA LEU A 232 -3.93 -10.92 -10.43
C LEU A 232 -3.60 -9.54 -9.89
N PHE A 233 -4.58 -8.90 -9.26
CA PHE A 233 -4.45 -7.54 -8.74
C PHE A 233 -4.73 -7.49 -7.24
N ASP A 234 -4.11 -6.54 -6.56
CA ASP A 234 -4.43 -6.22 -5.18
C ASP A 234 -5.67 -5.33 -5.04
N THR A 235 -6.16 -5.18 -3.81
CA THR A 235 -7.29 -4.30 -3.48
C THR A 235 -6.86 -2.86 -3.16
N SER A 236 -5.69 -2.43 -3.63
CA SER A 236 -5.17 -1.08 -3.35
C SER A 236 -5.99 -0.01 -4.07
N ILE A 237 -6.30 1.08 -3.36
CA ILE A 237 -7.11 2.19 -3.87
C ILE A 237 -6.31 3.20 -4.69
N PHE A 238 -5.01 3.35 -4.40
CA PHE A 238 -4.14 4.37 -5.02
C PHE A 238 -3.45 3.88 -6.28
N GLN A 239 -3.03 2.62 -6.25
CA GLN A 239 -2.27 1.99 -7.33
C GLN A 239 -2.78 0.59 -7.53
N ARG A 240 -3.00 0.22 -8.79
CA ARG A 240 -3.40 -1.13 -9.17
C ARG A 240 -2.15 -1.98 -9.30
N ASN A 241 -1.75 -2.65 -8.23
CA ASN A 241 -0.53 -3.46 -8.23
C ASN A 241 -0.86 -4.87 -8.72
N ARG A 242 -0.08 -5.35 -9.70
CA ARG A 242 -0.12 -6.75 -10.11
C ARG A 242 0.62 -7.62 -9.10
N CYS A 243 0.26 -8.90 -9.05
CA CYS A 243 1.03 -9.87 -8.29
C CYS A 243 2.47 -9.93 -8.82
N ILE A 244 3.44 -9.95 -7.90
CA ILE A 244 4.84 -10.16 -8.21
C ILE A 244 4.98 -11.51 -8.92
N SER A 245 5.62 -11.48 -10.08
CA SER A 245 5.84 -12.64 -10.92
C SER A 245 7.19 -13.31 -10.68
N SER A 246 7.36 -14.51 -11.24
CA SER A 246 8.65 -15.21 -11.33
C SER A 246 9.30 -15.53 -9.97
N GLN A 247 8.47 -15.66 -8.93
CA GLN A 247 8.88 -16.15 -7.61
C GLN A 247 8.37 -17.60 -7.46
N PRO A 248 9.20 -18.61 -7.76
CA PRO A 248 8.79 -20.00 -7.63
C PRO A 248 8.64 -20.38 -6.16
N VAL A 249 7.49 -20.96 -5.83
CA VAL A 249 7.14 -21.47 -4.51
C VAL A 249 7.01 -22.98 -4.58
N ILE A 250 7.71 -23.70 -3.71
CA ILE A 250 7.62 -25.16 -3.63
C ILE A 250 6.22 -25.55 -3.14
N ILE A 251 5.58 -26.44 -3.88
CA ILE A 251 4.30 -27.05 -3.50
C ILE A 251 4.57 -28.01 -2.36
N LYS A 252 4.03 -27.78 -1.17
CA LYS A 252 4.20 -28.69 -0.03
C LYS A 252 2.96 -29.55 0.19
N ALA A 253 3.14 -30.79 0.60
CA ALA A 253 2.01 -31.58 1.12
C ALA A 253 1.55 -30.99 2.48
N GLU A 254 0.24 -30.99 2.70
CA GLU A 254 -0.38 -30.65 3.98
C GLU A 254 -0.54 -31.88 4.89
#